data_AF-A0A397T447-F1
#
_entry.id   AF-A0A397T447-F1
#
_cell.length_a   1.000
_cell.length_b   1.000
_cell.length_c   1.000
_cell.angle_alpha   90.00
_cell.angle_beta   90.00
_cell.angle_gamma   90.00
#
_symmetry.space_group_name_H-M   'P 1'
#
loop_
_entity.id
_entity.type
_entity.pdbx_description
1 polymer ?
#
loop_
_entity_poly.entity_id
_entity_poly.type
_entity_poly.pdbx_seq_one_letter_code
_entity_poly.pdbx_strand_id
1 'polypeptide(L)' 'MHSMDTDLRKYLRQHRLTWKEKINVAYYIITALYNIHDNNAIHRDLHSGNILHWFI' A
#
# COMPACT_ATOMS: atom_id res chain seq x y z
N MET A 1 -10.04 0.02 -18.02
CA MET A 1 -8.70 0.28 -17.43
C MET A 1 -8.56 -0.70 -16.28
N HIS A 2 -7.71 -1.72 -16.42
CA HIS A 2 -7.60 -2.76 -15.40
C HIS A 2 -6.81 -2.24 -14.20
N SER A 3 -7.30 -2.60 -13.02
CA SER A 3 -7.02 -2.03 -11.70
C SER A 3 -5.59 -2.29 -11.14
N MET A 4 -4.60 -2.55 -11.99
CA MET A 4 -3.23 -2.96 -11.60
C MET A 4 -2.12 -2.01 -12.09
N ASP A 5 -2.42 -0.94 -12.82
CA ASP A 5 -1.40 -0.10 -13.48
C ASP A 5 -0.72 0.95 -12.57
N THR A 6 -1.13 1.09 -11.30
CA THR A 6 -0.68 2.21 -10.44
C THR A 6 -0.15 1.76 -9.08
N ASP A 7 1.08 2.18 -8.77
CA ASP A 7 1.70 2.05 -7.46
C ASP A 7 1.26 3.18 -6.51
N LEU A 8 1.38 2.95 -5.20
CA LEU A 8 0.97 3.89 -4.17
C LEU A 8 1.66 5.25 -4.32
N ARG A 9 2.94 5.27 -4.73
CA ARG A 9 3.68 6.52 -4.97
C ARG A 9 3.05 7.35 -6.10
N LYS A 10 2.68 6.73 -7.23
CA LYS A 10 2.00 7.41 -8.34
C LYS A 10 0.63 7.93 -7.89
N TYR A 11 -0.12 7.10 -7.17
CA TYR A 11 -1.44 7.47 -6.66
C TYR A 11 -1.38 8.68 -5.72
N LEU A 12 -0.46 8.68 -4.75
CA LEU A 12 -0.26 9.77 -3.79
C LEU A 12 0.19 11.09 -4.44
N ARG A 13 0.83 11.03 -5.61
CA ARG A 13 1.20 12.24 -6.37
C ARG A 13 0.00 12.88 -7.08
N GLN A 14 -0.98 12.07 -7.46
CA GLN A 14 -2.16 12.52 -8.21
C GLN A 14 -3.34 12.87 -7.29
N HIS A 15 -3.39 12.31 -6.08
CA HIS A 15 -4.53 12.43 -5.19
C HIS A 15 -4.12 12.98 -3.82
N ARG A 16 -4.85 14.00 -3.36
CA ARG A 16 -4.70 14.53 -2.02
C ARG A 16 -5.62 13.78 -1.06
N LEU A 17 -5.04 12.90 -0.26
CA LEU A 17 -5.77 12.11 0.72
C LEU A 17 -6.27 12.93 1.91
N THR A 18 -7.49 12.64 2.33
CA THR A 18 -8.04 12.97 3.64
C THR A 18 -7.31 12.20 4.75
N TRP A 19 -7.45 12.65 6.00
CA TRP A 19 -6.89 11.92 7.14
C TRP A 19 -7.43 10.49 7.28
N LYS A 20 -8.73 10.29 7.01
CA LYS A 20 -9.36 8.97 7.05
C LYS A 20 -8.74 8.01 6.04
N GLU A 21 -8.53 8.47 4.80
CA GLU A 21 -7.89 7.65 3.77
C GLU A 21 -6.45 7.31 4.14
N LYS A 22 -5.67 8.27 4.66
CA LYS A 22 -4.30 8.01 5.15
C LYS A 22 -4.24 6.91 6.22
N ILE A 23 -5.19 6.93 7.15
CA ILE A 23 -5.31 5.90 8.20
C ILE A 23 -5.61 4.53 7.56
N ASN A 24 -6.53 4.48 6.60
CA ASN A 24 -6.84 3.25 5.88
C ASN A 24 -5.62 2.70 5.13
N VAL A 25 -4.86 3.56 4.43
CA VAL A 25 -3.61 3.15 3.77
C VAL A 25 -2.65 2.48 4.77
N ALA A 26 -2.42 3.14 5.91
CA ALA A 26 -1.51 2.64 6.94
C ALA A 26 -2.01 1.30 7.51
N TYR A 27 -3.31 1.18 7.78
CA TYR A 27 -3.94 -0.05 8.27
C TYR A 27 -3.72 -1.23 7.31
N TYR A 28 -3.90 -1.03 6.01
CA TYR A 28 -3.69 -2.10 5.03
C TYR A 28 -2.22 -2.47 4.87
N ILE A 29 -1.29 -1.50 4.89
CA ILE A 29 0.15 -1.79 4.87
C ILE A 29 0.55 -2.64 6.08
N ILE A 30 0.09 -2.26 7.28
CA ILE A 30 0.38 -3.00 8.52
C ILE A 30 -0.19 -4.42 8.45
N THR A 31 -1.43 -4.57 7.98
CA THR A 31 -2.08 -5.89 7.83
C THR A 31 -1.35 -6.78 6.84
N ALA A 32 -0.93 -6.23 5.69
CA ALA A 32 -0.17 -6.97 4.69
C ALA A 32 1.21 -7.41 5.23
N LEU A 33 1.92 -6.53 5.93
CA LEU A 33 3.19 -6.85 6.58
C LEU A 33 3.03 -7.92 7.66
N TYR A 34 1.98 -7.81 8.47
CA TYR A 34 1.65 -8.82 9.47
C TYR A 34 1.51 -10.20 8.82
N ASN A 35 0.73 -10.29 7.73
CA ASN A 35 0.56 -11.56 7.01
C ASN A 35 1.87 -12.09 6.41
N ILE A 36 2.73 -11.22 5.87
CA ILE A 36 4.05 -11.62 5.35
C ILE A 36 4.92 -12.20 6.48
N HIS A 37 4.95 -11.54 7.64
CA HIS A 37 5.73 -11.99 8.79
C HIS A 37 5.16 -13.26 9.42
N ASP A 38 3.83 -13.41 9.48
CA ASP A 38 3.15 -14.62 9.95
C ASP A 38 3.48 -15.84 9.06
N ASN A 39 3.74 -15.60 7.78
CA ASN A 39 4.24 -16.60 6.83
C ASN A 39 5.78 -16.76 6.86
N ASN A 40 6.44 -16.28 7.91
CA ASN A 40 7.89 -16.38 8.12
C ASN A 40 8.73 -15.79 6.96
N ALA A 41 8.16 -14.83 6.23
CA ALA A 41 8.80 -14.10 5.15
C ALA A 41 9.11 -12.66 5.57
N ILE A 42 10.02 -12.00 4.84
CA ILE A 42 10.36 -10.59 5.06
C ILE A 42 10.25 -9.88 3.71
N HIS A 43 9.52 -8.77 3.65
CA HIS A 43 9.33 -8.03 2.39
C HIS A 43 10.64 -7.50 1.78
N ARG A 44 11.60 -7.07 2.64
CA ARG A 44 12.97 -6.61 2.31
C ARG A 44 13.10 -5.33 1.48
N ASP A 45 12.13 -5.00 0.63
CA ASP A 45 12.14 -3.79 -0.22
C ASP A 45 10.82 -3.01 -0.13
N LEU A 46 10.39 -2.70 1.10
CA LEU A 46 9.12 -2.02 1.33
C LEU A 46 9.25 -0.51 1.08
N HIS A 47 8.62 -0.04 0.01
CA HIS A 47 8.44 1.38 -0.26
C HIS A 47 7.17 1.64 -1.08
N SER A 48 6.72 2.88 -1.16
CA SER A 48 5.48 3.26 -1.87
C SER A 48 5.44 2.91 -3.36
N GLY A 49 6.59 2.67 -4.01
CA GLY A 49 6.63 2.13 -5.38
C GLY A 49 6.36 0.62 -5.52
N ASN A 50 6.41 -0.15 -4.42
CA ASN A 50 6.20 -1.60 -4.39
C ASN A 50 4.87 -1.97 -3.72
N ILE A 51 4.04 -0.97 -3.41
CA ILE A 51 2.70 -1.15 -2.88
C ILE A 51 1.73 -0.83 -4.01
N LEU A 52 0.90 -1.80 -4.39
CA LEU A 52 -0.15 -1.58 -5.39
C LEU A 52 -1.29 -0.75 -4.78
N HIS A 53 -1.86 0.18 -5.55
CA HIS A 53 -2.93 1.08 -5.08
C HIS A 53 -4.27 0.37 -4.82
N TRP A 54 -4.43 -0.91 -5.16
CA TRP A 54 -5.65 -1.71 -4.90
C TRP A 54 -6.25 -1.58 -3.49
N PHE A 55 -5.43 -1.19 -2.50
CA PHE A 55 -5.78 -1.07 -1.09
C PHE A 55 -6.30 0.31 -0.63
N ILE A 56 -6.56 1.29 -1.52
CA ILE A 56 -7.07 2.63 -1.13
C ILE A 56 -8.29 3.04 -1.95
#